data_AF-A0A4Z0NRK7-F1
#
_entry.id   AF-A0A4Z0NRK7-F1
#
_cell.length_a   1.000
_cell.length_b   1.000
_cell.length_c   1.000
_cell.angle_alpha   90.00
_cell.angle_beta   90.00
_cell.angle_gamma   90.00
#
_symmetry.space_group_name_H-M   'P 1'
#
loop_
_entity.id
_entity.type
_entity.pdbx_description
1 polymer ?
#
loop_
_entity_poly.entity_id
_entity_poly.type
_entity_poly.pdbx_seq_one_letter_code
_entity_poly.pdbx_strand_id
1 'polypeptide(L)'
;MNRPLVIDHRSAVDLRRRELQALRQRALDAWYGGAKPASPHGRRVYTHDRPAYLTEDHAPLLPLPAPAAGQAALRTILRGLRGDGEYAALGAWDDEQGGPARRALVAAGTLLAGEPDDDARERADFLLRYAMSHVVSNLDARRERLLARPAPAPWSWEAAARVWG
;
A
#
# COMPACT_ATOMS: atom_id res chain seq x y z
N MET A 1 42.42 -18.98 17.69
CA MET A 1 41.57 -17.78 17.49
C MET A 1 40.11 -18.19 17.69
N ASN A 2 39.56 -17.97 18.88
CA ASN A 2 38.14 -18.24 19.15
C ASN A 2 37.31 -17.07 18.59
N ARG A 3 36.57 -17.32 17.50
CA ARG A 3 35.48 -16.41 17.11
C ARG A 3 34.36 -16.56 18.15
N PRO A 4 33.90 -15.48 18.78
CA PRO A 4 32.77 -15.56 19.69
C PRO A 4 31.55 -16.06 18.92
N LEU A 5 30.94 -17.13 19.42
CA LEU A 5 29.68 -17.66 18.93
C LEU A 5 28.60 -16.63 19.31
N VAL A 6 28.21 -15.80 18.36
CA VAL A 6 27.07 -14.88 18.54
C VAL A 6 25.81 -15.72 18.43
N ILE A 7 25.27 -16.15 19.57
CA ILE A 7 23.98 -16.81 19.64
C ILE A 7 22.91 -15.70 19.50
N ASP A 8 22.30 -15.61 18.31
CA ASP A 8 21.15 -14.73 18.10
C ASP A 8 19.95 -15.33 18.84
N HIS A 9 19.65 -14.83 20.04
CA HIS A 9 18.56 -15.30 20.93
C HIS A 9 17.14 -14.96 20.42
N ARG A 10 16.99 -14.63 19.14
CA ARG A 10 15.68 -14.29 18.57
C ARG A 10 14.83 -15.54 18.39
N SER A 11 13.56 -15.43 18.76
CA SER A 11 12.60 -16.48 18.50
C SER A 11 12.37 -16.65 17.00
N ALA A 12 12.00 -17.86 16.56
CA ALA A 12 11.62 -18.10 15.16
C ALA A 12 10.45 -17.18 14.71
N VAL A 13 9.59 -16.79 15.65
CA VAL A 13 8.48 -15.85 15.41
C VAL A 13 9.01 -14.45 15.08
N ASP A 14 10.01 -13.96 15.80
CA ASP A 14 10.61 -12.65 15.54
C ASP A 14 11.34 -12.61 14.20
N LEU A 15 12.04 -13.70 13.86
CA LEU A 15 12.71 -13.84 12.56
C LEU A 15 11.69 -13.82 11.41
N ARG A 16 10.62 -14.62 11.50
CA ARG A 16 9.53 -14.63 10.53
C ARG A 16 8.87 -13.26 10.39
N ARG A 17 8.62 -12.56 11.51
CA ARG A 17 8.03 -11.21 11.50
C ARG A 17 8.91 -10.21 10.75
N ARG A 18 10.23 -10.22 11.01
CA ARG A 18 11.19 -9.32 10.35
C ARG A 18 11.31 -9.61 8.86
N GLU A 19 11.34 -10.88 8.48
CA GLU A 19 11.36 -11.30 7.07
C GLU A 19 10.14 -10.77 6.33
N LEU A 20 8.94 -10.98 6.87
CA LEU A 20 7.69 -10.47 6.28
C LEU A 20 7.69 -8.93 6.22
N GLN A 21 8.25 -8.25 7.23
CA GLN A 21 8.39 -6.79 7.21
C GLN A 21 9.33 -6.33 6.09
N ALA A 22 10.47 -6.99 5.92
CA ALA A 22 11.41 -6.67 4.85
C ALA A 22 10.81 -6.92 3.45
N LEU A 23 10.01 -7.97 3.29
CA LEU A 23 9.30 -8.25 2.04
C LEU A 23 8.22 -7.18 1.74
N ARG A 24 7.46 -6.75 2.76
CA ARG A 24 6.49 -5.65 2.63
C ARG A 24 7.15 -4.35 2.19
N GLN A 25 8.29 -4.02 2.79
CA GLN A 25 9.04 -2.82 2.43
C GLN A 25 9.52 -2.90 0.98
N ARG A 26 10.08 -4.04 0.55
CA ARG A 26 10.51 -4.25 -0.84
C ARG A 26 9.37 -4.12 -1.84
N ALA A 27 8.18 -4.64 -1.52
CA ALA A 27 7.00 -4.48 -2.35
C ALA A 27 6.56 -3.01 -2.47
N LEU A 28 6.63 -2.24 -1.37
CA LEU A 28 6.38 -0.80 -1.37
C LEU A 28 7.42 -0.04 -2.20
N ASP A 29 8.70 -0.38 -2.05
CA ASP A 29 9.79 0.25 -2.80
C ASP A 29 9.63 -0.03 -4.31
N ALA A 30 9.25 -1.25 -4.68
CA ALA A 30 8.95 -1.63 -6.05
C ALA A 30 7.73 -0.88 -6.62
N TRP A 31 6.70 -0.65 -5.79
CA TRP A 31 5.53 0.15 -6.17
C TRP A 31 5.88 1.62 -6.47
N TYR A 32 6.70 2.24 -5.64
CA TYR A 32 7.10 3.64 -5.81
C TYR A 32 8.30 3.84 -6.75
N GLY A 33 8.97 2.77 -7.18
CA GLY A 33 10.06 2.83 -8.17
C GLY A 33 11.25 3.70 -7.75
N GLY A 34 11.52 3.80 -6.44
CA GLY A 34 12.61 4.64 -5.92
C GLY A 34 12.37 6.15 -6.04
N ALA A 35 11.11 6.58 -6.25
CA ALA A 35 10.77 7.99 -6.29
C ALA A 35 11.12 8.69 -4.96
N LYS A 36 11.48 9.98 -5.05
CA LYS A 36 11.72 10.81 -3.87
C LYS A 36 10.41 11.41 -3.37
N PRO A 37 10.24 11.60 -2.05
CA PRO A 37 9.09 12.32 -1.52
C PRO A 37 8.98 13.73 -2.12
N ALA A 38 7.78 14.14 -2.47
CA ALA A 38 7.46 15.46 -3.01
C ALA A 38 6.31 16.09 -2.20
N SER A 39 6.04 17.39 -2.44
CA SER A 39 4.91 18.07 -1.82
C SER A 39 3.63 17.25 -2.05
N PRO A 40 2.86 16.95 -0.99
CA PRO A 40 1.65 16.17 -1.11
C PRO A 40 0.43 17.04 -1.46
N HIS A 41 0.62 18.34 -1.68
CA HIS A 41 -0.45 19.29 -1.91
C HIS A 41 -1.43 18.81 -3.00
N GLY A 42 -2.72 18.84 -2.68
CA GLY A 42 -3.79 18.41 -3.58
C GLY A 42 -4.03 16.90 -3.61
N ARG A 43 -3.14 16.08 -3.02
CA ARG A 43 -3.37 14.64 -2.88
C ARG A 43 -4.42 14.32 -1.82
N ARG A 44 -5.05 13.16 -1.96
CA ARG A 44 -5.91 12.57 -0.93
C ARG A 44 -5.21 11.43 -0.21
N VAL A 45 -5.47 11.34 1.09
CA VAL A 45 -5.23 10.12 1.88
C VAL A 45 -6.55 9.61 2.42
N TYR A 46 -6.75 8.30 2.37
CA TYR A 46 -7.98 7.67 2.84
C TYR A 46 -7.82 7.18 4.28
N THR A 47 -7.84 8.07 5.27
CA THR A 47 -7.82 7.66 6.68
C THR A 47 -9.21 7.18 7.11
N HIS A 48 -9.31 6.01 7.76
CA HIS A 48 -10.62 5.43 8.14
C HIS A 48 -11.59 5.34 6.95
N ASP A 49 -11.05 5.04 5.77
CA ASP A 49 -11.77 4.94 4.51
C ASP A 49 -12.40 6.28 4.05
N ARG A 50 -12.01 7.42 4.63
CA ARG A 50 -12.47 8.78 4.28
C ARG A 50 -11.36 9.58 3.61
N PRO A 51 -11.62 10.25 2.47
CA PRO A 51 -10.64 11.11 1.84
C PRO A 51 -10.38 12.33 2.73
N ALA A 52 -9.12 12.60 3.01
CA ALA A 52 -8.62 13.84 3.57
C ALA A 52 -7.64 14.47 2.57
N TYR A 53 -7.88 15.74 2.25
CA TYR A 53 -7.03 16.49 1.34
C TYR A 53 -5.78 16.98 2.06
N LEU A 54 -4.63 16.77 1.41
CA LEU A 54 -3.33 17.20 1.92
C LEU A 54 -3.02 18.60 1.40
N THR A 55 -2.53 19.44 2.31
CA THR A 55 -2.04 20.79 2.05
C THR A 55 -0.52 20.79 1.88
N GLU A 56 0.06 21.96 1.59
CA GLU A 56 1.52 22.13 1.50
C GLU A 56 2.25 21.94 2.84
N ASP A 57 1.55 22.13 3.96
CA ASP A 57 2.11 21.95 5.31
C ASP A 57 2.27 20.48 5.71
N HIS A 58 1.70 19.55 4.94
CA HIS A 58 1.80 18.14 5.22
C HIS A 58 3.19 17.61 4.82
N ALA A 59 3.69 16.64 5.60
CA ALA A 59 4.97 16.00 5.32
C ALA A 59 5.01 15.44 3.88
N PRO A 60 6.14 15.62 3.15
CA PRO A 60 6.29 15.09 1.80
C PRO A 60 5.94 13.61 1.70
N LEU A 61 5.22 13.25 0.63
CA LEU A 61 4.83 11.87 0.36
C LEU A 61 5.47 11.36 -0.91
N LEU A 62 5.66 10.04 -0.97
CA LEU A 62 6.05 9.38 -2.22
C LEU A 62 4.98 9.63 -3.27
N PRO A 63 5.37 10.07 -4.48
CA PRO A 63 4.42 10.34 -5.55
C PRO A 63 3.73 9.05 -6.00
N LEU A 64 2.50 9.18 -6.50
CA LEU A 64 1.81 8.06 -7.13
C LEU A 64 2.62 7.61 -8.35
N PRO A 65 2.83 6.29 -8.54
CA PRO A 65 3.46 5.83 -9.77
C PRO A 65 2.63 6.27 -10.99
N ALA A 66 3.32 6.42 -12.12
CA ALA A 66 2.65 6.57 -13.41
C ALA A 66 1.76 5.33 -13.67
N PRO A 67 0.59 5.46 -14.33
CA PRO A 67 -0.37 4.35 -14.47
C PRO A 67 0.26 3.03 -14.96
N ALA A 68 1.04 3.09 -16.05
CA ALA A 68 1.71 1.90 -16.61
C ALA A 68 2.74 1.29 -15.64
N ALA A 69 3.50 2.13 -14.92
CA ALA A 69 4.48 1.68 -13.94
C ALA A 69 3.79 1.02 -12.73
N GLY A 70 2.71 1.64 -12.23
CA GLY A 70 1.91 1.09 -11.13
C GLY A 70 1.31 -0.26 -11.49
N GLN A 71 0.70 -0.39 -12.69
CA GLN A 71 0.20 -1.68 -13.17
C GLN A 71 1.30 -2.75 -13.27
N ALA A 72 2.47 -2.38 -13.78
CA ALA A 72 3.61 -3.31 -13.92
C ALA A 72 4.14 -3.79 -12.56
N ALA A 73 4.29 -2.88 -11.60
CA ALA A 73 4.69 -3.20 -10.24
C ALA A 73 3.66 -4.12 -9.57
N LEU A 74 2.37 -3.79 -9.68
CA LEU A 74 1.29 -4.57 -9.09
C LEU A 74 1.22 -5.99 -9.66
N ARG A 75 1.39 -6.16 -10.98
CA ARG A 75 1.47 -7.49 -11.61
C ARG A 75 2.62 -8.31 -11.06
N THR A 76 3.78 -7.68 -10.87
CA THR A 76 4.98 -8.33 -10.33
C THR A 76 4.75 -8.79 -8.89
N ILE A 77 4.17 -7.92 -8.05
CA ILE A 77 3.83 -8.24 -6.65
C ILE A 77 2.82 -9.39 -6.60
N LEU A 78 1.71 -9.29 -7.35
CA LEU A 78 0.67 -10.31 -7.39
C LEU A 78 1.18 -11.66 -7.88
N ARG A 79 2.10 -11.68 -8.85
CA ARG A 79 2.75 -12.91 -9.31
C ARG A 79 3.61 -13.54 -8.21
N GLY A 80 4.45 -12.74 -7.54
CA GLY A 80 5.26 -13.20 -6.42
C GLY A 80 4.42 -13.78 -5.27
N LEU A 81 3.27 -13.18 -4.97
CA LEU A 81 2.35 -13.66 -3.92
C LEU A 81 1.66 -14.99 -4.27
N ARG A 82 1.68 -15.44 -5.53
CA ARG A 82 1.13 -16.75 -5.92
C ARG A 82 2.13 -17.89 -5.75
N GLY A 83 3.35 -17.60 -5.28
CA GLY A 83 4.41 -18.58 -5.06
C GLY A 83 5.56 -18.47 -6.06
N ASP A 84 5.37 -17.74 -7.14
CA ASP A 84 6.40 -17.54 -8.18
C ASP A 84 7.28 -16.33 -7.85
N GLY A 85 8.21 -16.50 -6.90
CA GLY A 85 9.33 -15.57 -6.72
C GLY A 85 9.42 -14.89 -5.35
N GLU A 86 9.92 -13.66 -5.35
CA GLU A 86 10.44 -12.97 -4.15
C GLU A 86 9.42 -12.83 -3.01
N TYR A 87 8.13 -12.73 -3.33
CA TYR A 87 7.07 -12.49 -2.34
C TYR A 87 6.33 -13.76 -1.89
N ALA A 88 6.83 -14.95 -2.20
CA ALA A 88 6.15 -16.21 -1.89
C ALA A 88 5.83 -16.38 -0.39
N ALA A 89 6.75 -15.99 0.51
CA ALA A 89 6.52 -16.05 1.95
C ALA A 89 5.41 -15.09 2.43
N LEU A 90 5.26 -13.92 1.78
CA LEU A 90 4.10 -13.05 2.03
C LEU A 90 2.81 -13.68 1.52
N GLY A 91 2.86 -14.36 0.37
CA GLY A 91 1.72 -15.08 -0.19
C GLY A 91 1.22 -16.18 0.74
N ALA A 92 2.12 -17.02 1.23
CA ALA A 92 1.79 -18.08 2.20
C ALA A 92 1.21 -17.51 3.50
N TRP A 93 1.78 -16.42 4.01
CA TRP A 93 1.22 -15.74 5.18
C TRP A 93 -0.17 -15.14 4.91
N ASP A 94 -0.40 -14.56 3.73
CA ASP A 94 -1.73 -14.06 3.33
C ASP A 94 -2.74 -15.22 3.17
N ASP A 95 -2.31 -16.41 2.73
CA ASP A 95 -3.18 -17.59 2.65
C ASP A 95 -3.61 -18.08 4.04
N GLU A 96 -2.70 -18.10 5.02
CA GLU A 96 -3.05 -18.29 6.45
C GLU A 96 -4.05 -17.21 6.94
N GLN A 97 -3.97 -16.03 6.33
CA GLN A 97 -4.86 -14.86 6.38
C GLN A 97 -6.30 -15.07 5.90
N GLY A 98 -6.53 -16.07 5.04
CA GLY A 98 -7.70 -16.14 4.18
C GLY A 98 -7.65 -15.21 2.96
N GLY A 99 -6.47 -14.71 2.57
CA GLY A 99 -6.20 -13.97 1.33
C GLY A 99 -6.64 -12.50 1.22
N PRO A 100 -6.81 -11.71 2.30
CA PRO A 100 -7.30 -10.34 2.19
C PRO A 100 -6.33 -9.39 1.49
N ALA A 101 -5.02 -9.58 1.62
CA ALA A 101 -4.03 -8.73 0.95
C ALA A 101 -4.09 -8.92 -0.57
N ARG A 102 -4.14 -10.17 -1.04
CA ARG A 102 -4.30 -10.49 -2.46
C ARG A 102 -5.59 -9.87 -3.03
N ARG A 103 -6.70 -9.95 -2.30
CA ARG A 103 -7.99 -9.35 -2.71
C ARG A 103 -7.92 -7.82 -2.80
N ALA A 104 -7.26 -7.15 -1.86
CA ALA A 104 -7.05 -5.70 -1.90
C ALA A 104 -6.16 -5.29 -3.08
N LEU A 105 -5.09 -6.03 -3.35
CA LEU A 105 -4.19 -5.78 -4.48
C LEU A 105 -4.88 -6.01 -5.83
N VAL A 106 -5.73 -7.04 -5.95
CA VAL A 106 -6.54 -7.24 -7.16
C VAL A 106 -7.48 -6.06 -7.39
N ALA A 107 -8.15 -5.57 -6.34
CA ALA A 107 -9.00 -4.38 -6.44
C ALA A 107 -8.21 -3.11 -6.84
N ALA A 108 -7.00 -2.93 -6.31
CA ALA A 108 -6.10 -1.87 -6.76
C ALA A 108 -5.79 -1.98 -8.26
N GLY A 109 -5.62 -3.20 -8.77
CA GLY A 109 -5.38 -3.46 -10.20
C GLY A 109 -6.57 -3.11 -11.07
N THR A 110 -7.78 -3.40 -10.60
CA THR A 110 -9.02 -3.00 -11.28
C THR A 110 -9.14 -1.48 -11.38
N LEU A 111 -8.80 -0.75 -10.31
CA LEU A 111 -8.81 0.72 -10.32
C LEU A 111 -7.82 1.31 -11.33
N LEU A 112 -6.68 0.67 -11.54
CA LEU A 112 -5.65 1.15 -12.46
C LEU A 112 -5.89 0.77 -13.92
N ALA A 113 -6.92 -0.02 -14.24
CA ALA A 113 -7.15 -0.50 -15.60
C ALA A 113 -7.56 0.64 -16.56
N GLY A 114 -7.05 0.60 -17.79
CA GLY A 114 -7.34 1.63 -18.80
C GLY A 114 -6.60 2.95 -18.52
N GLU A 115 -7.35 4.05 -18.50
CA GLU A 115 -6.88 5.41 -18.22
C GLU A 115 -7.39 5.87 -16.85
N PRO A 116 -6.70 5.50 -15.74
CA PRO A 116 -7.18 5.82 -14.41
C PRO A 116 -6.99 7.31 -14.10
N ASP A 117 -8.03 7.92 -13.54
CA ASP A 117 -7.94 9.26 -12.96
C ASP A 117 -7.18 9.27 -11.62
N ASP A 118 -6.98 10.45 -11.05
CA ASP A 118 -6.23 10.58 -9.81
C ASP A 118 -6.93 9.94 -8.60
N ASP A 119 -8.28 9.90 -8.55
CA ASP A 119 -9.01 9.23 -7.46
C ASP A 119 -8.75 7.71 -7.52
N ALA A 120 -8.84 7.11 -8.71
CA ALA A 120 -8.55 5.70 -8.92
C ALA A 120 -7.10 5.35 -8.55
N ARG A 121 -6.14 6.19 -8.95
CA ARG A 121 -4.72 6.02 -8.61
C ARG A 121 -4.47 6.12 -7.11
N GLU A 122 -5.12 7.05 -6.41
CA GLU A 122 -4.95 7.21 -4.96
C GLU A 122 -5.64 6.13 -4.15
N ARG A 123 -6.80 5.63 -4.58
CA ARG A 123 -7.45 4.46 -3.97
C ARG A 123 -6.60 3.21 -4.16
N ALA A 124 -5.99 3.05 -5.34
CA ALA A 124 -5.07 1.95 -5.60
C ALA A 124 -3.84 2.01 -4.68
N ASP A 125 -3.23 3.20 -4.53
CA ASP A 125 -2.12 3.45 -3.60
C ASP A 125 -2.52 3.12 -2.14
N PHE A 126 -3.71 3.56 -1.72
CA PHE A 126 -4.22 3.25 -0.39
C PHE A 126 -4.38 1.74 -0.16
N LEU A 127 -5.02 1.02 -1.09
CA LEU A 127 -5.21 -0.42 -0.99
C LEU A 127 -3.88 -1.18 -0.94
N LEU A 128 -2.91 -0.77 -1.75
CA LEU A 128 -1.58 -1.39 -1.76
C LEU A 128 -0.84 -1.15 -0.45
N ARG A 129 -0.80 0.09 0.05
CA ARG A 129 -0.17 0.42 1.34
C ARG A 129 -0.80 -0.36 2.49
N TYR A 130 -2.12 -0.51 2.48
CA TYR A 130 -2.84 -1.23 3.53
C TYR A 130 -2.62 -2.75 3.45
N ALA A 131 -2.62 -3.32 2.24
CA ALA A 131 -2.28 -4.72 2.00
C ALA A 131 -0.84 -5.05 2.43
N MET A 132 0.09 -4.11 2.26
CA MET A 132 1.49 -4.24 2.69
C MET A 132 1.71 -3.82 4.14
N SER A 133 0.67 -3.48 4.90
CA SER A 133 0.81 -3.15 6.32
C SER A 133 0.91 -4.42 7.18
N HIS A 134 1.32 -4.26 8.44
CA HIS A 134 1.35 -5.36 9.42
C HIS A 134 -0.04 -5.65 10.03
N VAL A 135 -1.05 -4.82 9.74
CA VAL A 135 -2.41 -4.93 10.28
C VAL A 135 -3.36 -5.29 9.14
N VAL A 136 -3.68 -6.57 9.01
CA VAL A 136 -4.65 -7.07 8.02
C VAL A 136 -6.07 -7.19 8.58
N SER A 137 -6.27 -6.98 9.88
CA SER A 137 -7.61 -7.01 10.47
C SER A 137 -8.49 -5.96 9.79
N ASN A 138 -9.67 -6.40 9.32
CA ASN A 138 -10.66 -5.59 8.61
C ASN A 138 -10.24 -5.07 7.22
N LEU A 139 -9.20 -5.61 6.58
CA LEU A 139 -8.77 -5.17 5.25
C LEU A 139 -9.88 -5.33 4.19
N ASP A 140 -10.63 -6.43 4.20
CA ASP A 140 -11.77 -6.63 3.28
C ASP A 140 -12.88 -5.59 3.50
N ALA A 141 -13.29 -5.38 4.76
CA ALA A 141 -14.31 -4.39 5.10
C ALA A 141 -13.88 -2.95 4.75
N ARG A 142 -12.59 -2.63 4.92
CA ARG A 142 -12.01 -1.34 4.50
C ARG A 142 -12.02 -1.19 2.99
N ARG A 143 -11.59 -2.22 2.26
CA ARG A 143 -11.65 -2.28 0.79
C ARG A 143 -13.08 -2.05 0.31
N GLU A 144 -14.06 -2.76 0.87
CA GLU A 144 -15.47 -2.61 0.49
C GLU A 144 -15.99 -1.19 0.74
N ARG A 145 -15.71 -0.62 1.93
CA ARG A 145 -16.10 0.76 2.23
C ARG A 145 -15.41 1.78 1.35
N LEU A 146 -14.14 1.56 1.00
CA LEU A 146 -13.41 2.42 0.08
C LEU A 146 -14.01 2.34 -1.33
N LEU A 147 -14.31 1.14 -1.84
CA LEU A 147 -14.81 0.97 -3.21
C LEU A 147 -16.27 1.41 -3.36
N ALA A 148 -17.09 1.29 -2.30
CA ALA A 148 -18.48 1.76 -2.30
C ALA A 148 -18.62 3.28 -2.25
N ARG A 149 -17.51 4.02 -2.01
CA ARG A 149 -17.57 5.47 -1.89
C ARG A 149 -17.65 6.16 -3.24
N PRO A 150 -18.51 7.18 -3.38
CA PRO A 150 -18.49 8.02 -4.57
C PRO A 150 -17.13 8.71 -4.71
N ALA A 151 -16.79 9.11 -5.93
CA ALA A 151 -15.62 9.96 -6.17
C ALA A 151 -15.74 11.24 -5.32
N PRO A 152 -14.69 11.64 -4.58
CA PRO A 152 -14.71 12.89 -3.84
C PRO A 152 -14.75 14.07 -4.81
N ALA A 153 -15.42 15.15 -4.40
CA ALA A 153 -15.36 16.41 -5.13
C ALA A 153 -13.90 16.87 -5.28
N PRO A 154 -13.49 17.48 -6.40
CA PRO A 154 -12.10 17.89 -6.64
C PRO A 154 -11.56 18.82 -5.55
N TRP A 155 -10.23 18.89 -5.42
CA TRP A 155 -9.58 19.76 -4.45
C TRP A 155 -9.96 21.22 -4.69
N SER A 156 -10.36 21.92 -3.64
CA SER A 156 -10.53 23.36 -3.63
C SER A 156 -10.20 23.91 -2.24
N TRP A 157 -9.80 25.19 -2.18
CA TRP A 157 -9.60 25.88 -0.91
C TRP A 157 -10.88 25.92 -0.05
N GLU A 158 -12.06 25.96 -0.67
CA GLU A 158 -13.36 25.87 0.02
C GLU A 158 -13.59 24.49 0.64
N ALA A 159 -13.18 23.42 -0.05
CA ALA A 159 -13.25 22.05 0.47
C ALA A 159 -12.24 21.82 1.61
N ALA A 160 -11.05 22.41 1.52
CA ALA A 160 -10.07 22.42 2.60
C ALA A 160 -10.60 23.19 3.81
N ALA A 161 -11.09 24.42 3.64
CA ALA A 161 -11.59 25.26 4.73
C ALA A 161 -12.74 24.62 5.53
N ARG A 162 -13.62 23.81 4.91
CA ARG A 162 -14.71 23.10 5.61
C ARG A 162 -14.25 21.97 6.54
N VAL A 163 -13.03 21.48 6.40
CA VAL A 163 -12.46 20.43 7.27
C VAL A 163 -11.70 21.02 8.45
N TRP A 164 -11.22 22.27 8.31
CA TRP A 164 -10.38 22.97 9.29
C TRP A 164 -11.06 24.18 9.96
N GLY A 165 -12.30 24.52 9.57
CA GLY A 165 -13.11 25.61 10.11
C GLY A 165 -14.10 25.17 11.18
#